data_AF-A0A518LKP6-F1
#
_entry.id   AF-A0A518LKP6-F1
#
_cell.length_a   1.000
_cell.length_b   1.000
_cell.length_c   1.000
_cell.angle_alpha   90.00
_cell.angle_beta   90.00
_cell.angle_gamma   90.00
#
_symmetry.space_group_name_H-M   'P 1'
#
loop_
_entity.id
_entity.type
_entity.pdbx_description
1 polymer ?
#
loop_
_entity_poly.entity_id
_entity_poly.type
_entity_poly.pdbx_seq_one_letter_code
_entity_poly.pdbx_strand_id
1 'polypeptide(L)'
;MNITEVRIKLVGSNSERLRAFCSVTLDGEFVIRDLKIIDGVNGPFVAMPSRKLADRCRKCGCKNHLRARFCNECGTRLNDNRAIRDAQGRIKLHADVAHPINPSGRERIQAEIIRAYQEELARSAEPGYRPAAFDDDDDLGPSEYDELIDDLKRTAAARSNAARESVSPETEAEATARTCPSPIRAPSHSSGAAKPSGPSGSFSAGIL
;
A
#
# COMPACT_ATOMS: atom_id res chain seq x y z
N MET A 1 19.68 -10.37 -18.50
CA MET A 1 18.50 -9.51 -18.29
C MET A 1 18.89 -8.07 -18.50
N ASN A 2 18.52 -7.55 -19.66
CA ASN A 2 18.61 -6.16 -20.05
C ASN A 2 17.18 -5.62 -20.15
N ILE A 3 16.98 -4.37 -19.74
CA ILE A 3 15.68 -3.71 -19.91
C ILE A 3 15.76 -3.03 -21.27
N THR A 4 14.97 -3.51 -22.22
CA THR A 4 15.03 -3.05 -23.61
C THR A 4 14.12 -1.86 -23.85
N GLU A 5 13.02 -1.76 -23.11
CA GLU A 5 12.04 -0.70 -23.26
C GLU A 5 11.38 -0.37 -21.92
N VAL A 6 11.12 0.91 -21.69
CA VAL A 6 10.38 1.42 -20.53
C VAL A 6 9.32 2.39 -21.02
N ARG A 7 8.05 2.08 -20.75
CA ARG A 7 6.89 2.92 -21.10
C ARG A 7 6.32 3.55 -19.84
N ILE A 8 6.11 4.86 -19.83
CA ILE A 8 5.72 5.61 -18.63
C ILE A 8 4.45 6.41 -18.86
N LYS A 9 3.47 6.16 -17.99
CA LYS A 9 2.20 6.87 -17.94
C LYS A 9 2.20 7.77 -16.72
N LEU A 10 2.49 9.04 -16.93
CA LEU A 10 2.42 10.05 -15.87
C LEU A 10 0.98 10.14 -15.36
N VAL A 11 0.83 10.14 -14.03
CA VAL A 11 -0.47 10.32 -13.37
C VAL A 11 -0.59 11.78 -12.98
N GLY A 12 -1.74 12.39 -13.30
CA GLY A 12 -2.05 13.77 -12.91
C GLY A 12 -2.02 13.96 -11.38
N SER A 13 -2.01 15.22 -10.95
CA SER A 13 -1.84 15.67 -9.55
C SER A 13 -2.89 15.20 -8.54
N ASN A 14 -3.86 14.36 -8.93
CA ASN A 14 -4.92 13.85 -8.08
C ASN A 14 -4.46 12.88 -6.98
N SER A 15 -3.22 12.38 -7.04
CA SER A 15 -2.67 11.49 -6.02
C SER A 15 -1.38 12.08 -5.43
N GLU A 16 -1.31 12.14 -4.11
CA GLU A 16 -0.18 12.75 -3.39
C GLU A 16 1.12 11.94 -3.53
N ARG A 17 1.01 10.61 -3.72
CA ARG A 17 2.16 9.69 -3.68
C ARG A 17 2.44 8.93 -4.96
N LEU A 18 1.43 8.63 -5.80
CA LEU A 18 1.65 7.90 -7.05
C LEU A 18 1.95 8.91 -8.17
N ARG A 19 3.14 8.80 -8.76
CA ARG A 19 3.61 9.73 -9.79
C ARG A 19 3.35 9.22 -11.20
N ALA A 20 3.57 7.92 -11.42
CA ALA A 20 3.39 7.31 -12.74
C ALA A 20 3.13 5.81 -12.62
N PHE A 21 2.49 5.26 -13.65
CA PHE A 21 2.54 3.83 -13.96
C PHE A 21 3.64 3.57 -14.98
N CYS A 22 4.23 2.39 -14.91
CA CYS A 22 5.33 1.97 -15.76
C CYS A 22 5.11 0.54 -16.23
N SER A 23 5.44 0.31 -17.50
CA SER A 23 5.56 -1.02 -18.08
C SER A 23 6.99 -1.19 -18.60
N VAL A 24 7.62 -2.32 -18.28
CA VAL A 24 8.99 -2.61 -18.70
C VAL A 24 9.04 -3.84 -19.58
N THR A 25 9.83 -3.78 -20.64
CA THR A 25 10.14 -4.92 -21.50
C THR A 25 11.55 -5.41 -21.17
N LEU A 26 11.66 -6.69 -20.85
CA LEU A 26 12.90 -7.39 -20.55
C LEU A 26 13.34 -8.18 -21.76
N ASP A 27 14.60 -7.99 -22.16
CA ASP A 27 15.27 -8.69 -23.25
C ASP A 27 14.51 -8.69 -24.60
N GLY A 28 13.54 -7.78 -24.79
CA GLY A 28 12.68 -7.73 -25.98
C GLY A 28 11.62 -8.84 -26.06
N GLU A 29 11.52 -9.69 -25.03
CA GLU A 29 10.70 -10.92 -25.08
C GLU A 29 9.62 -10.97 -24.00
N PHE A 30 9.77 -10.21 -22.91
CA PHE A 30 8.88 -10.30 -21.76
C PHE A 30 8.47 -8.93 -21.22
N VAL A 31 7.17 -8.67 -21.13
CA VAL A 31 6.63 -7.39 -20.61
C VAL A 31 6.09 -7.58 -19.20
N ILE A 32 6.48 -6.69 -18.29
CA ILE A 32 5.91 -6.56 -16.95
C ILE A 32 5.13 -5.24 -16.88
N ARG A 33 3.82 -5.36 -16.65
CA ARG A 33 2.89 -4.22 -16.49
C ARG A 33 2.67 -3.90 -15.01
N ASP A 34 1.97 -2.78 -14.77
CA ASP A 34 1.53 -2.33 -13.43
C ASP A 34 2.65 -2.03 -12.42
N LEU A 35 3.84 -1.66 -12.88
CA LEU A 35 4.84 -1.07 -12.01
C LEU A 35 4.40 0.35 -11.65
N LYS A 36 4.67 0.77 -10.41
CA LYS A 36 4.24 2.08 -9.90
C LYS A 36 5.44 2.88 -9.44
N ILE A 37 5.53 4.13 -9.87
CA ILE A 37 6.52 5.07 -9.37
C ILE A 37 5.88 5.85 -8.23
N ILE A 38 6.39 5.66 -7.03
CA ILE A 38 5.84 6.22 -5.79
C ILE A 38 6.85 7.17 -5.18
N ASP A 39 6.37 8.31 -4.70
CA ASP A 39 7.18 9.24 -3.94
C ASP A 39 7.39 8.77 -2.49
N GLY A 40 8.66 8.70 -2.09
CA GLY A 40 9.12 8.26 -0.79
C GLY A 40 9.93 9.34 -0.08
N VAL A 41 10.30 9.08 1.17
CA VAL A 41 11.11 10.01 1.98
C VAL A 41 12.49 10.22 1.35
N ASN A 42 13.05 9.19 0.71
CA ASN A 42 14.35 9.21 0.05
C ASN A 42 14.23 9.45 -1.46
N GLY A 43 13.16 10.09 -1.90
CA GLY A 43 12.85 10.32 -3.32
C GLY A 43 11.98 9.23 -3.96
N PRO A 44 11.75 9.33 -5.28
CA PRO A 44 10.89 8.40 -6.00
C PRO A 44 11.51 7.00 -6.07
N PHE A 45 10.68 5.98 -5.86
CA PHE A 45 11.07 4.58 -5.94
C PHE A 45 10.03 3.77 -6.71
N VAL A 46 10.45 2.59 -7.17
CA VAL A 46 9.58 1.70 -7.96
C VAL A 46 8.95 0.65 -7.04
N ALA A 47 7.62 0.64 -7.00
CA ALA A 47 6.84 -0.44 -6.42
C ALA A 47 6.49 -1.47 -7.50
N MET A 48 6.76 -2.73 -7.18
CA MET A 48 6.49 -3.87 -8.05
C MET A 48 4.98 -4.12 -8.21
N PRO A 49 4.54 -4.77 -9.32
CA PRO A 49 3.15 -5.16 -9.48
C PRO A 49 2.74 -6.11 -8.36
N SER A 50 1.62 -5.85 -7.72
CA SER A 50 1.17 -6.61 -6.55
C SER A 50 -0.28 -7.05 -6.68
N ARG A 51 -0.59 -8.22 -6.11
CA ARG A 51 -1.95 -8.78 -6.05
C ARG A 51 -2.39 -9.00 -4.62
N LYS A 52 -3.70 -8.90 -4.39
CA LYS A 52 -4.34 -9.29 -3.13
C LYS A 52 -4.25 -10.80 -2.94
N LEU A 53 -3.80 -11.23 -1.76
CA LEU A 53 -3.78 -12.62 -1.37
C LEU A 53 -5.19 -13.10 -1.03
N ALA A 54 -5.46 -14.35 -1.42
CA ALA A 54 -6.74 -15.00 -1.26
C ALA A 54 -6.54 -16.48 -0.95
N ASP A 55 -7.50 -17.06 -0.25
CA ASP A 55 -7.60 -18.48 0.10
C ASP A 55 -8.83 -19.09 -0.59
N ARG A 56 -8.94 -20.42 -0.57
CA ARG A 56 -10.13 -21.13 -1.04
C ARG A 56 -10.97 -21.60 0.13
N CYS A 57 -12.28 -21.38 0.05
CA CYS A 57 -13.22 -21.90 1.03
C CYS A 57 -13.18 -23.44 1.07
N ARG A 58 -13.12 -24.03 2.27
CA ARG A 58 -13.12 -25.49 2.46
C ARG A 58 -14.43 -26.19 2.07
N LYS A 59 -15.54 -25.44 1.97
CA LYS A 59 -16.87 -25.98 1.66
C LYS A 59 -17.17 -25.95 0.16
N CYS A 60 -16.99 -24.80 -0.50
CA CYS A 60 -17.36 -24.62 -1.91
C CYS A 60 -16.17 -24.33 -2.85
N GLY A 61 -14.94 -24.21 -2.34
CA GLY A 61 -13.75 -23.92 -3.15
C GLY A 61 -13.62 -22.48 -3.67
N CYS A 62 -14.62 -21.61 -3.41
CA CYS A 62 -14.61 -20.21 -3.85
C CYS A 62 -13.40 -19.44 -3.28
N LYS A 63 -12.85 -18.53 -4.09
CA LYS A 63 -11.69 -17.69 -3.76
C LYS A 63 -12.12 -16.50 -2.91
N ASN A 64 -11.65 -16.45 -1.68
CA ASN A 64 -11.97 -15.40 -0.71
C ASN A 64 -10.70 -14.63 -0.32
N HIS A 65 -10.79 -13.30 -0.20
CA HIS A 65 -9.66 -12.53 0.31
C HIS A 65 -9.36 -12.90 1.77
N LEU A 66 -8.09 -12.78 2.18
CA LEU A 66 -7.64 -13.25 3.49
C LEU A 66 -8.34 -12.59 4.70
N ARG A 67 -8.88 -11.38 4.55
CA ARG A 67 -9.66 -10.69 5.60
C ARG A 67 -11.13 -11.13 5.70
N ALA A 68 -11.64 -11.95 4.78
CA ALA A 68 -13.06 -12.30 4.75
C ALA A 68 -13.40 -13.19 5.96
N ARG A 69 -14.43 -12.81 6.72
CA ARG A 69 -14.95 -13.61 7.85
C ARG A 69 -15.91 -14.69 7.39
N PHE A 70 -16.55 -14.50 6.24
CA PHE A 70 -17.49 -15.41 5.61
C PHE A 70 -17.10 -15.64 4.16
N CYS A 71 -17.49 -16.79 3.61
CA CYS A 71 -17.33 -17.06 2.20
C CYS A 71 -18.24 -16.17 1.38
N ASN A 72 -17.70 -15.53 0.35
CA ASN A 72 -18.41 -14.66 -0.59
C ASN A 72 -19.47 -15.39 -1.43
N GLU A 73 -19.42 -16.73 -1.48
CA GLU A 73 -20.35 -17.55 -2.25
C GLU A 73 -21.35 -18.27 -1.31
N CYS A 74 -20.85 -19.19 -0.47
CA CYS A 74 -21.71 -20.06 0.33
C CYS A 74 -22.00 -19.54 1.74
N GLY A 75 -21.55 -18.32 2.09
CA GLY A 75 -21.76 -17.69 3.39
C GLY A 75 -21.09 -18.40 4.59
N THR A 76 -20.37 -19.50 4.38
CA THR A 76 -19.77 -20.28 5.47
C THR A 76 -18.72 -19.45 6.19
N ARG A 77 -18.72 -19.50 7.53
CA ARG A 77 -17.71 -18.81 8.34
C ARG A 77 -16.33 -19.36 8.01
N LEU A 78 -15.42 -18.45 7.64
CA LEU A 78 -14.04 -18.77 7.36
C LEU A 78 -13.19 -18.52 8.61
N ASN A 79 -12.10 -19.28 8.78
CA ASN A 79 -11.23 -19.16 9.95
C ASN A 79 -10.50 -17.81 9.98
N ASP A 80 -10.59 -17.08 11.10
CA ASP A 80 -9.98 -15.74 11.24
C ASP A 80 -8.44 -15.76 11.19
N ASN A 81 -7.81 -16.91 11.46
CA ASN A 81 -6.35 -17.13 11.44
C ASN A 81 -5.81 -17.64 10.09
N ARG A 82 -6.51 -17.39 8.97
CA ARG A 82 -6.08 -17.81 7.62
C ARG A 82 -4.88 -17.04 7.08
N ALA A 83 -4.64 -15.85 7.61
CA ALA A 83 -3.66 -14.94 7.06
C ALA A 83 -2.33 -15.00 7.82
N ILE A 84 -1.22 -15.07 7.09
CA ILE A 84 0.14 -15.09 7.67
C ILE A 84 0.38 -13.75 8.39
N ARG A 85 0.87 -13.84 9.62
CA ARG A 85 1.22 -12.68 10.45
C ARG A 85 2.74 -12.55 10.54
N ASP A 86 3.23 -11.31 10.49
CA ASP A 86 4.64 -11.01 10.80
C ASP A 86 4.90 -11.08 12.32
N ALA A 87 6.16 -10.94 12.74
CA ALA A 87 6.54 -10.95 14.16
C ALA A 87 5.85 -9.86 14.99
N GLN A 88 5.39 -8.79 14.32
CA GLN A 88 4.64 -7.66 14.88
C GLN A 88 3.12 -7.85 14.79
N GLY A 89 2.64 -9.03 14.35
CA GLY A 89 1.22 -9.39 14.29
C GLY A 89 0.43 -8.82 13.11
N ARG A 90 1.08 -8.06 12.21
CA ARG A 90 0.45 -7.50 11.00
C ARG A 90 0.26 -8.60 9.96
N ILE A 91 -0.88 -8.53 9.29
CA ILE A 91 -1.28 -9.53 8.31
C ILE A 91 -0.69 -9.19 6.94
N LYS A 92 0.00 -10.14 6.30
CA LYS A 92 0.44 -10.02 4.90
C LYS A 92 -0.76 -10.23 3.97
N LEU A 93 -1.27 -9.14 3.39
CA LEU A 93 -2.47 -9.14 2.53
C LEU A 93 -2.17 -9.08 1.04
N HIS A 94 -0.98 -8.61 0.68
CA HIS A 94 -0.56 -8.46 -0.71
C HIS A 94 0.77 -9.19 -0.89
N ALA A 95 0.98 -9.64 -2.12
CA ALA A 95 2.26 -10.16 -2.56
C ALA A 95 2.56 -9.63 -3.95
N ASP A 96 3.83 -9.36 -4.20
CA ASP A 96 4.29 -8.95 -5.51
C ASP A 96 4.14 -10.12 -6.49
N VAL A 97 3.64 -9.82 -7.68
CA VAL A 97 3.49 -10.79 -8.78
C VAL A 97 4.83 -11.02 -9.46
N ALA A 98 5.60 -9.94 -9.63
CA ALA A 98 6.96 -9.97 -10.12
C ALA A 98 7.85 -9.23 -9.13
N HIS A 99 9.00 -9.79 -8.79
CA HIS A 99 10.00 -9.09 -8.00
C HIS A 99 11.41 -9.56 -8.41
N PRO A 100 12.42 -8.67 -8.37
CA PRO A 100 13.80 -9.08 -8.51
C PRO A 100 14.20 -10.01 -7.37
N ILE A 101 15.00 -11.03 -7.68
CA ILE A 101 15.52 -11.97 -6.69
C ILE A 101 16.67 -11.32 -5.90
N ASN A 102 17.53 -10.60 -6.61
CA ASN A 102 18.78 -10.05 -6.05
C ASN A 102 18.67 -8.54 -5.82
N PRO A 103 19.33 -7.99 -4.79
CA PRO A 103 19.40 -6.54 -4.55
C PRO A 103 19.94 -5.75 -5.74
N SER A 104 21.02 -6.22 -6.39
CA SER A 104 21.57 -5.54 -7.58
C SER A 104 20.58 -5.51 -8.75
N GLY A 105 19.75 -6.55 -8.89
CA GLY A 105 18.68 -6.59 -9.87
C GLY A 105 17.63 -5.51 -9.61
N ARG A 106 17.26 -5.30 -8.34
CA ARG A 106 16.35 -4.24 -7.91
C ARG A 106 16.90 -2.87 -8.25
N GLU A 107 18.15 -2.61 -7.88
CA GLU A 107 18.80 -1.30 -8.11
C GLU A 107 18.85 -0.97 -9.60
N ARG A 108 19.24 -1.94 -10.44
CA ARG A 108 19.26 -1.78 -11.90
C ARG A 108 17.89 -1.44 -12.48
N ILE A 109 16.85 -2.20 -12.11
CA ILE A 109 15.47 -1.95 -12.59
C ILE A 109 15.00 -0.57 -12.13
N GLN A 110 15.24 -0.25 -10.87
CA GLN A 110 14.83 1.03 -10.30
C GLN A 110 15.52 2.20 -10.99
N ALA A 111 16.84 2.14 -11.20
CA ALA A 111 17.62 3.19 -11.83
C ALA A 111 17.13 3.45 -13.27
N GLU A 112 16.92 2.39 -14.04
CA GLU A 112 16.47 2.48 -15.43
C GLU A 112 15.07 3.11 -15.55
N ILE A 113 14.14 2.68 -14.69
CA ILE A 113 12.77 3.22 -14.69
C ILE A 113 12.75 4.68 -14.22
N ILE A 114 13.52 5.03 -13.18
CA ILE A 114 13.58 6.41 -12.68
C ILE A 114 14.20 7.33 -13.73
N ARG A 115 15.23 6.88 -14.45
CA ARG A 115 15.81 7.63 -15.56
C ARG A 115 14.77 7.93 -16.64
N ALA A 116 14.10 6.90 -17.14
CA ALA A 116 13.04 7.07 -18.13
C ALA A 116 11.91 7.98 -17.61
N TYR A 117 11.59 7.93 -16.31
CA TYR A 117 10.56 8.78 -15.70
C TYR A 117 10.96 10.26 -15.72
N GLN A 118 12.21 10.56 -15.39
CA GLN A 118 12.72 11.93 -15.44
C GLN A 118 12.75 12.48 -16.87
N GLU A 119 13.14 11.65 -17.84
CA GLU A 119 13.09 12.00 -19.26
C GLU A 119 11.66 12.28 -19.73
N GLU A 120 10.70 11.43 -19.35
CA GLU A 120 9.28 11.65 -19.68
C GLU A 120 8.73 12.90 -18.99
N LEU A 121 9.12 13.15 -17.74
CA LEU A 121 8.72 14.35 -17.02
C LEU A 121 9.25 15.61 -17.71
N ALA A 122 10.50 15.59 -18.20
CA ALA A 122 11.07 16.69 -18.98
C ALA A 122 10.32 16.89 -20.30
N ARG A 123 10.03 15.81 -21.05
CA ARG A 123 9.20 15.87 -22.26
C ARG A 123 7.82 16.45 -22.00
N SER A 124 7.22 16.09 -20.86
CA SER A 124 5.88 16.59 -20.49
C SER A 124 5.82 18.08 -20.21
N ALA A 125 6.96 18.71 -19.91
CA ALA A 125 7.05 20.15 -19.70
C ALA A 125 7.13 20.95 -21.02
N GLU A 126 7.44 20.30 -22.14
CA GLU A 126 7.56 20.97 -23.44
C GLU A 126 6.18 21.26 -24.07
N PRO A 127 5.99 22.44 -24.69
CA PRO A 127 4.74 22.79 -25.35
C PRO A 127 4.55 21.93 -26.61
N GLY A 128 3.58 21.02 -26.58
CA GLY A 128 3.33 20.04 -27.65
C GLY A 128 3.51 18.59 -27.24
N TYR A 129 3.78 18.33 -25.96
CA TYR A 129 3.83 16.97 -25.42
C TYR A 129 2.55 16.18 -25.72
N ARG A 130 2.74 15.00 -26.32
CA ARG A 130 1.71 13.98 -26.44
C ARG A 130 2.18 12.73 -25.69
N PRO A 131 1.41 12.23 -24.70
CA PRO A 131 1.73 10.97 -24.06
C PRO A 131 1.87 9.84 -25.08
N ALA A 132 2.84 8.95 -24.87
CA ALA A 132 2.98 7.74 -25.68
C ALA A 132 1.67 6.94 -25.65
N ALA A 133 1.20 6.50 -26.82
CA ALA A 133 0.08 5.57 -26.89
C ALA A 133 0.53 4.25 -26.25
N PHE A 134 -0.20 3.81 -25.23
CA PHE A 134 -0.03 2.47 -24.72
C PHE A 134 -0.80 1.57 -25.67
N ASP A 135 -0.08 0.73 -26.44
CA ASP A 135 -0.70 -0.44 -27.08
C ASP A 135 -1.10 -1.40 -25.97
N ASP A 136 -2.20 -1.07 -25.29
CA ASP A 136 -2.98 -2.04 -24.58
C ASP A 136 -3.76 -2.77 -25.69
N ASP A 137 -3.26 -3.91 -26.17
CA ASP A 137 -4.10 -4.88 -26.92
C ASP A 137 -5.29 -5.40 -26.06
N ASP A 138 -5.41 -4.92 -24.81
CA ASP A 138 -6.53 -5.03 -23.88
C ASP A 138 -7.27 -3.67 -23.69
N ASP A 139 -7.23 -2.73 -24.65
CA ASP A 139 -7.93 -1.44 -24.60
C ASP A 139 -9.45 -1.64 -24.74
N LEU A 140 -10.12 -1.87 -23.62
CA LEU A 140 -11.48 -1.38 -23.42
C LEU A 140 -11.38 0.15 -23.45
N GLY A 141 -11.83 0.74 -24.56
CA GLY A 141 -11.54 2.12 -24.92
C GLY A 141 -11.89 3.18 -23.87
N PRO A 142 -11.51 4.45 -24.11
CA PRO A 142 -11.59 5.55 -23.13
C PRO A 142 -12.92 5.69 -22.37
N SER A 143 -14.03 5.29 -23.00
CA SER A 143 -15.36 5.28 -22.39
C SER A 143 -15.48 4.36 -21.18
N GLU A 144 -14.85 3.18 -21.19
CA GLU A 144 -15.03 2.20 -20.10
C GLU A 144 -14.26 2.57 -18.83
N TYR A 145 -13.08 3.19 -18.95
CA TYR A 145 -12.32 3.67 -17.79
C TYR A 145 -13.00 4.87 -17.12
N ASP A 146 -13.53 5.82 -17.90
CA ASP A 146 -14.27 6.96 -17.37
C ASP A 146 -15.58 6.52 -16.71
N GLU A 147 -16.29 5.55 -17.30
CA GLU A 147 -17.48 4.93 -16.71
C GLU A 147 -17.15 4.22 -15.39
N LEU A 148 -16.04 3.48 -15.30
CA LEU A 148 -15.61 2.80 -14.08
C LEU A 148 -15.22 3.78 -12.98
N ILE A 149 -14.56 4.89 -13.33
CA ILE A 149 -14.20 5.97 -12.41
C ILE A 149 -15.47 6.64 -11.87
N ASP A 150 -16.47 6.89 -12.72
CA ASP A 150 -17.74 7.48 -12.31
C ASP A 150 -18.59 6.52 -11.46
N ASP A 151 -18.53 5.22 -11.71
CA ASP A 151 -19.14 4.21 -10.84
C ASP A 151 -18.44 4.11 -9.48
N LEU A 152 -17.11 4.22 -9.43
CA LEU A 152 -16.35 4.33 -8.19
C LEU A 152 -16.70 5.59 -7.41
N LYS A 153 -16.91 6.73 -8.08
CA LYS A 153 -17.39 7.97 -7.45
C LYS A 153 -18.82 7.84 -6.95
N ARG A 154 -19.74 7.27 -7.74
CA ARG A 154 -21.15 7.04 -7.36
C ARG A 154 -21.25 6.13 -6.15
N THR A 155 -20.50 5.03 -6.13
CA THR A 155 -20.48 4.10 -4.99
C THR A 155 -19.82 4.69 -3.75
N ALA A 156 -18.80 5.54 -3.91
CA ALA A 156 -18.22 6.31 -2.81
C ALA A 156 -19.20 7.35 -2.24
N ALA A 157 -19.92 8.08 -3.10
CA ALA A 157 -20.92 9.06 -2.71
C ALA A 157 -22.13 8.41 -2.02
N ALA A 158 -22.60 7.27 -2.53
CA ALA A 158 -23.68 6.48 -1.92
C ALA A 158 -23.28 5.98 -0.51
N ARG A 159 -22.02 5.57 -0.33
CA ARG A 159 -21.48 5.18 0.99
C ARG A 159 -21.40 6.36 1.96
N SER A 160 -21.04 7.55 1.49
CA SER A 160 -21.03 8.75 2.34
C SER A 160 -22.43 9.25 2.70
N ASN A 161 -23.42 9.05 1.82
CA ASN A 161 -24.81 9.42 2.10
C ASN A 161 -25.50 8.41 3.02
N ALA A 162 -25.26 7.11 2.85
CA ALA A 162 -25.75 6.08 3.77
C ALA A 162 -25.19 6.22 5.20
N ALA A 163 -23.96 6.74 5.34
CA ALA A 163 -23.37 7.07 6.64
C ALA A 163 -23.95 8.35 7.28
N ARG A 164 -24.59 9.22 6.48
CA ARG A 164 -25.27 10.44 6.95
C ARG A 164 -26.74 10.18 7.31
N GLU A 165 -27.42 9.28 6.62
CA GLU A 165 -28.81 8.88 6.92
C GLU A 165 -28.96 8.05 8.19
N SER A 166 -27.89 7.43 8.70
CA SER A 166 -27.92 6.71 9.98
C SER A 166 -27.79 7.61 11.22
N VAL A 167 -27.79 8.93 11.06
CA VAL A 167 -27.84 9.90 12.16
C VAL A 167 -29.12 10.71 12.03
N SER A 168 -30.19 10.21 12.64
CA SER A 168 -31.47 10.93 12.74
C SER A 168 -31.33 12.15 13.67
N PRO A 169 -31.97 13.29 13.34
CA PRO A 169 -32.04 14.42 14.25
C PRO A 169 -33.19 14.18 15.23
N GLU A 170 -32.88 13.80 16.47
CA GLU A 170 -33.81 13.93 17.57
C GLU A 170 -33.52 15.24 18.33
N THR A 171 -34.62 15.93 18.62
CA THR A 171 -34.79 17.35 18.92
C THR A 171 -34.25 17.78 20.28
N GLU A 172 -33.85 19.05 20.36
CA GLU A 172 -33.46 19.79 21.56
C GLU A 172 -34.56 19.80 22.64
N ALA A 173 -34.23 19.40 23.86
CA ALA A 173 -34.60 20.12 25.08
C ALA A 173 -33.90 19.55 26.32
N GLU A 174 -33.44 20.49 27.17
CA GLU A 174 -33.17 20.37 28.61
C GLU A 174 -31.70 20.32 29.06
N ALA A 175 -31.17 21.53 29.24
CA ALA A 175 -29.96 21.84 29.97
C ALA A 175 -30.13 21.52 31.47
N THR A 176 -29.38 20.55 31.98
CA THR A 176 -28.91 20.57 33.38
C THR A 176 -27.51 19.99 33.49
N ALA A 177 -26.65 20.77 34.13
CA ALA A 177 -25.23 20.50 34.34
C ALA A 177 -24.99 19.16 35.06
N ARG A 178 -24.08 18.34 34.52
CA ARG A 178 -23.39 17.30 35.29
C ARG A 178 -21.88 17.35 35.02
N THR A 179 -21.20 17.79 36.05
CA THR A 179 -19.76 17.93 36.26
C THR A 179 -19.00 16.64 35.95
N CYS A 180 -17.89 16.75 35.23
CA CYS A 180 -16.88 15.70 35.11
C CYS A 180 -16.26 15.39 36.49
N PRO A 181 -16.09 14.13 36.92
CA PRO A 181 -15.23 13.82 38.05
C PRO A 181 -13.75 13.87 37.62
N SER A 182 -12.97 14.67 38.34
CA SER A 182 -11.52 14.83 38.21
C SER A 182 -10.75 13.51 38.44
N PRO A 183 -9.53 13.36 37.89
CA PRO A 183 -8.71 12.17 38.11
C PRO A 183 -8.17 12.11 39.55
N ILE A 184 -8.12 10.88 40.08
CA ILE A 184 -7.65 10.54 41.42
C ILE A 184 -6.13 10.79 41.53
N ARG A 185 -5.75 11.52 42.58
CA ARG A 185 -4.39 11.87 42.99
C ARG A 185 -3.67 10.65 43.58
N ALA A 186 -2.49 10.31 43.03
CA ALA A 186 -1.59 9.31 43.62
C ALA A 186 -0.77 9.92 44.78
N PRO A 187 -0.47 9.16 45.86
CA PRO A 187 0.29 9.66 47.00
C PRO A 187 1.81 9.62 46.73
N SER A 188 2.46 10.66 47.22
CA SER A 188 3.90 10.88 47.28
C SER A 188 4.58 10.03 48.35
N HIS A 189 5.74 9.43 48.07
CA HIS A 189 6.83 9.27 49.05
C HIS A 189 8.20 9.23 48.34
N SER A 190 9.19 9.70 49.09
CA SER A 190 10.44 10.32 48.66
C SER A 190 11.68 9.42 48.77
N SER A 191 12.71 9.84 48.04
CA SER A 191 14.15 9.80 48.38
C SER A 191 14.88 8.45 48.52
N GLY A 192 15.96 8.30 47.74
CA GLY A 192 17.05 7.37 48.04
C GLY A 192 17.97 7.08 46.86
N ALA A 193 19.06 7.82 46.73
CA ALA A 193 20.12 7.61 45.75
C ALA A 193 21.01 6.41 46.11
N ALA A 194 21.37 5.58 45.14
CA ALA A 194 22.57 4.72 45.18
C ALA A 194 23.00 4.33 43.76
N LYS A 195 24.23 4.68 43.39
CA LYS A 195 24.93 4.24 42.17
C LYS A 195 25.23 2.73 42.24
N PRO A 196 25.30 2.01 41.11
CA PRO A 196 26.15 0.85 41.01
C PRO A 196 27.42 1.16 40.20
N SER A 197 28.54 0.89 40.85
CA SER A 197 29.89 0.72 40.33
C SER A 197 29.95 -0.35 39.22
N GLY A 198 30.71 -0.09 38.17
CA GLY A 198 31.11 -1.12 37.20
C GLY A 198 32.17 -2.08 37.77
N PRO A 199 32.50 -3.15 37.04
CA PRO A 199 33.77 -3.84 37.21
C PRO A 199 34.66 -3.65 35.98
N SER A 200 35.94 -3.39 36.27
CA SER A 200 37.08 -3.45 35.35
C SER A 200 37.80 -4.81 35.44
N GLY A 201 38.37 -5.26 34.31
CA GLY A 201 39.42 -6.30 34.21
C GLY A 201 38.90 -7.69 33.81
N SER A 202 39.58 -8.53 33.02
CA SER A 202 40.90 -8.50 32.39
C SER A 202 41.05 -9.67 31.39
N PHE A 203 42.09 -9.59 30.55
CA PHE A 203 42.62 -10.55 29.56
C PHE A 203 42.80 -12.04 29.97
N SER A 204 42.63 -12.96 29.01
CA SER A 204 43.47 -14.16 28.65
C SER A 204 42.73 -14.98 27.56
N ALA A 205 43.23 -15.26 26.35
CA ALA A 205 44.30 -16.18 25.89
C ALA A 205 43.98 -17.70 26.02
N GLY A 206 43.99 -18.45 24.89
CA GLY A 206 44.02 -19.93 24.78
C GLY A 206 42.90 -20.53 23.91
N ILE A 207 43.13 -20.95 22.66
CA ILE A 207 43.61 -22.27 22.19
C ILE A 207 42.63 -23.43 22.49
N LEU A 208 41.81 -23.81 21.50
CA LEU A 208 41.78 -25.11 20.77
C LEU A 208 40.51 -25.18 19.90
#